data_AF-A0A7C3V2D6-F1
#
_entry.id   AF-A0A7C3V2D6-F1
#
_cell.length_a   1.000
_cell.length_b   1.000
_cell.length_c   1.000
_cell.angle_alpha   90.00
_cell.angle_beta   90.00
_cell.angle_gamma   90.00
#
_symmetry.space_group_name_H-M   'P 1'
#
loop_
_entity.id
_entity.type
_entity.pdbx_description
1 polymer ?
#
loop_
_entity_poly.entity_id
_entity_poly.type
_entity_poly.pdbx_seq_one_letter_code
_entity_poly.pdbx_strand_id
1 'polypeptide(L)'
;MKKTEEKNILDFDLKNLFVGNFSLWHDYLVPYFQEQDINVVEVNSVEDMINNFSSSSLFGEEHIYYKTIEILKDTAKLILKLKASSDKKLFAVCEKINAMTLKGLENKGVKVYKEDLNFVIAGLNNFFSKYQFKFDKKIAKEIYSGCDKNYEWTKNELLKIFLGSESSLSESRKIWDISKYFFEGQSVQDISIFNVKPEEVFVLIEVLKKDLLLGYFNLKYSNLLKSDPGKAWQVKHIQYTKVTPKRIGEVLLRVLKTEGQLKSGLLSNDDSLNLVLKTLFSDSKSY
;
A
#
# COMPACT_ATOMS: atom_id res chain seq x y z
N MET A 1 -19.19 -15.40 -21.04
CA MET A 1 -19.00 -15.61 -19.58
C MET A 1 -17.64 -15.03 -19.22
N LYS A 2 -17.61 -13.85 -18.58
CA LYS A 2 -16.37 -13.24 -18.09
C LYS A 2 -15.87 -14.12 -16.95
N LYS A 3 -14.62 -14.60 -17.03
CA LYS A 3 -13.91 -15.21 -15.91
C LYS A 3 -13.94 -14.19 -14.77
N THR A 4 -14.75 -14.44 -13.75
CA THR A 4 -14.66 -13.76 -12.47
C THR A 4 -13.23 -13.98 -12.00
N GLU A 5 -12.46 -12.90 -11.87
CA GLU A 5 -11.16 -12.95 -11.21
C GLU A 5 -11.37 -13.69 -9.89
N GLU A 6 -10.64 -14.79 -9.66
CA GLU A 6 -10.67 -15.52 -8.39
C GLU A 6 -10.41 -14.50 -7.28
N LYS A 7 -11.46 -14.04 -6.60
CA LYS A 7 -11.31 -13.43 -5.29
C LYS A 7 -10.49 -14.45 -4.51
N ASN A 8 -9.42 -14.03 -3.83
CA ASN A 8 -8.73 -14.88 -2.88
C ASN A 8 -9.76 -15.27 -1.80
N ILE A 9 -10.46 -16.39 -2.00
CA ILE A 9 -11.42 -16.92 -1.05
C ILE A 9 -10.56 -17.55 0.04
N LEU A 10 -10.36 -16.81 1.13
CA LEU A 10 -9.83 -17.40 2.34
C LEU A 10 -10.87 -18.41 2.83
N ASP A 11 -10.43 -19.63 3.07
CA ASP A 11 -11.29 -20.72 3.52
C ASP A 11 -11.35 -20.66 5.06
N PHE A 12 -12.38 -20.02 5.62
CA PHE A 12 -12.45 -19.76 7.06
C PHE A 12 -12.90 -20.98 7.85
N ASP A 13 -12.14 -21.29 8.91
CA ASP A 13 -12.45 -22.38 9.86
C ASP A 13 -13.06 -21.80 11.16
N LEU A 14 -13.30 -22.64 12.18
CA LEU A 14 -13.78 -22.23 13.51
C LEU A 14 -12.82 -21.28 14.22
N LYS A 15 -11.52 -21.41 13.97
CA LYS A 15 -10.47 -20.56 14.58
C LYS A 15 -9.50 -20.10 13.51
N ASN A 16 -9.60 -18.83 13.15
CA ASN A 16 -8.71 -18.18 12.20
C ASN A 16 -7.80 -17.21 12.95
N LEU A 17 -6.52 -17.23 12.62
CA LEU A 17 -5.52 -16.29 13.12
C LEU A 17 -4.88 -15.55 11.94
N PHE A 18 -5.00 -14.23 11.97
CA PHE A 18 -4.43 -13.32 10.98
C PHE A 18 -3.23 -12.60 11.60
N VAL A 19 -2.05 -12.81 11.03
CA VAL A 19 -0.79 -12.27 11.53
C VAL A 19 -0.27 -11.20 10.58
N GLY A 20 -0.10 -9.98 11.08
CA GLY A 20 0.42 -8.85 10.31
C GLY A 20 -0.24 -7.53 10.68
N ASN A 21 -0.07 -6.52 9.83
CA ASN A 21 -0.56 -5.17 10.03
C ASN A 21 -2.09 -5.14 10.26
N PHE A 22 -2.53 -4.50 11.34
CA PHE A 22 -3.96 -4.44 11.67
C PHE A 22 -4.80 -3.78 10.60
N SER A 23 -4.32 -2.69 10.02
CA SER A 23 -5.07 -1.97 9.00
C SER A 23 -5.26 -2.79 7.75
N LEU A 24 -4.26 -3.59 7.36
CA LEU A 24 -4.38 -4.53 6.25
C LEU A 24 -5.49 -5.54 6.48
N TRP A 25 -5.48 -6.19 7.66
CA TRP A 25 -6.49 -7.17 8.02
C TRP A 25 -7.87 -6.55 8.19
N HIS A 26 -7.95 -5.34 8.74
CA HIS A 26 -9.21 -4.60 8.86
C HIS A 26 -9.78 -4.23 7.48
N ASP A 27 -8.95 -3.68 6.59
CA ASP A 27 -9.34 -3.30 5.22
C ASP A 27 -9.80 -4.51 4.38
N TYR A 28 -9.37 -5.73 4.75
CA TYR A 28 -9.81 -6.97 4.13
C TYR A 28 -11.04 -7.59 4.81
N LEU A 29 -11.01 -7.79 6.12
CA LEU A 29 -12.00 -8.56 6.86
C LEU A 29 -13.32 -7.81 7.00
N VAL A 30 -13.31 -6.49 7.19
CA VAL A 30 -14.56 -5.72 7.34
C VAL A 30 -15.42 -5.79 6.07
N PRO A 31 -14.89 -5.52 4.86
CA PRO A 31 -15.66 -5.74 3.63
C PRO A 31 -16.09 -7.18 3.45
N TYR A 32 -15.24 -8.15 3.80
CA TYR A 32 -15.61 -9.57 3.74
C TYR A 32 -16.83 -9.88 4.62
N PHE A 33 -16.84 -9.43 5.88
CA PHE A 33 -17.97 -9.63 6.78
C PHE A 33 -19.24 -8.99 6.23
N GLN A 34 -19.15 -7.78 5.67
CA GLN A 34 -20.28 -7.10 5.04
C GLN A 34 -20.81 -7.83 3.80
N GLU A 35 -19.92 -8.31 2.92
CA GLU A 35 -20.30 -9.03 1.70
C GLU A 35 -20.97 -10.38 2.01
N GLN A 36 -20.67 -10.98 3.17
CA GLN A 36 -21.21 -12.28 3.59
C GLN A 36 -22.36 -12.16 4.60
N ASP A 37 -22.82 -10.95 4.92
CA ASP A 37 -23.83 -10.68 5.97
C ASP A 37 -23.45 -11.30 7.33
N ILE A 38 -22.16 -11.28 7.66
CA ILE A 38 -21.61 -11.79 8.92
C ILE A 38 -21.60 -10.65 9.94
N ASN A 39 -22.33 -10.83 11.04
CA ASN A 39 -22.26 -9.92 12.17
C ASN A 39 -21.14 -10.32 13.14
N VAL A 40 -20.22 -9.39 13.44
CA VAL A 40 -19.05 -9.64 14.28
C VAL A 40 -19.13 -8.89 15.60
N VAL A 41 -18.81 -9.57 16.70
CA VAL A 41 -18.61 -8.97 18.02
C VAL A 41 -17.12 -8.69 18.20
N GLU A 42 -16.75 -7.41 18.20
CA GLU A 42 -15.36 -6.99 18.42
C GLU A 42 -15.00 -7.05 19.90
N VAL A 43 -13.89 -7.74 20.21
CA VAL A 43 -13.36 -7.89 21.56
C VAL A 43 -11.87 -7.52 21.58
N ASN A 44 -11.47 -6.73 22.58
CA ASN A 44 -10.10 -6.20 22.68
C ASN A 44 -9.32 -6.77 23.87
N SER A 45 -9.94 -7.61 24.71
CA SER A 45 -9.28 -8.26 25.83
C SER A 45 -9.44 -9.78 25.77
N VAL A 46 -8.49 -10.48 26.39
CA VAL A 46 -8.54 -11.95 26.53
C VAL A 46 -9.73 -12.36 27.39
N GLU A 47 -10.06 -11.59 28.41
CA GLU A 47 -11.18 -11.84 29.31
C GLU A 47 -12.51 -11.75 28.56
N ASP A 48 -12.71 -10.71 27.75
CA ASP A 48 -13.91 -10.57 26.92
C ASP A 48 -14.05 -11.71 25.93
N MET A 49 -12.94 -12.12 25.30
CA MET A 49 -12.92 -13.28 24.42
C MET A 49 -13.38 -14.55 25.16
N ILE A 50 -12.83 -14.82 26.35
CA ILE A 50 -13.24 -15.99 27.15
C ILE A 50 -14.72 -15.91 27.53
N ASN A 51 -15.17 -14.76 27.99
CA ASN A 51 -16.56 -14.55 28.41
C ASN A 51 -17.53 -14.83 27.26
N ASN A 52 -17.21 -14.36 26.05
CA ASN A 52 -18.02 -14.61 24.87
C ASN A 52 -18.08 -16.09 24.48
N PHE A 53 -17.02 -16.87 24.70
CA PHE A 53 -17.03 -18.32 24.45
C PHE A 53 -17.51 -19.17 25.63
N SER A 54 -17.83 -18.56 26.77
CA SER A 54 -18.30 -19.27 27.97
C SER A 54 -19.80 -19.59 27.92
N SER A 55 -20.57 -18.88 27.08
CA SER A 55 -21.99 -19.08 26.84
C SER A 55 -22.24 -19.68 25.44
N SER A 56 -23.33 -20.43 25.28
CA SER A 56 -23.84 -20.81 23.96
C SER A 56 -24.44 -19.61 23.24
N SER A 57 -24.40 -19.57 21.91
CA SER A 57 -25.14 -18.53 21.19
C SER A 57 -26.65 -18.72 21.37
N LEU A 58 -27.37 -17.62 21.60
CA LEU A 58 -28.83 -17.61 21.72
C LEU A 58 -29.54 -17.46 20.37
N PHE A 59 -28.85 -16.98 19.33
CA PHE A 59 -29.47 -16.51 18.08
C PHE A 59 -28.83 -17.06 16.81
N GLY A 60 -28.00 -18.11 16.90
CA GLY A 60 -27.41 -18.76 15.73
C GLY A 60 -25.89 -18.71 15.75
N GLU A 61 -25.28 -18.43 14.61
CA GLU A 61 -23.81 -18.40 14.48
C GLU A 61 -23.23 -17.02 14.86
N GLU A 62 -22.43 -16.98 15.92
CA GLU A 62 -21.73 -15.80 16.41
C GLU A 62 -20.28 -15.76 15.90
N HIS A 63 -19.85 -14.59 15.42
CA HIS A 63 -18.50 -14.39 14.94
C HIS A 63 -17.79 -13.41 15.87
N ILE A 64 -16.69 -13.83 16.48
CA ILE A 64 -15.94 -13.06 17.46
C ILE A 64 -14.66 -12.56 16.81
N TYR A 65 -14.52 -11.23 16.74
CA TYR A 65 -13.36 -10.57 16.18
C TYR A 65 -12.44 -10.08 17.31
N TYR A 66 -11.35 -10.82 17.55
CA TYR A 66 -10.42 -10.53 18.64
C TYR A 66 -9.16 -9.83 18.11
N LYS A 67 -8.87 -8.63 18.60
CA LYS A 67 -7.70 -7.85 18.17
C LYS A 67 -6.70 -7.70 19.33
N THR A 68 -5.45 -8.04 19.10
CA THR A 68 -4.36 -7.86 20.09
C THR A 68 -3.03 -7.59 19.42
N ILE A 69 -2.19 -6.72 20.02
CA ILE A 69 -0.87 -6.40 19.44
C ILE A 69 0.00 -7.66 19.36
N GLU A 70 0.00 -8.46 20.42
CA GLU A 70 0.80 -9.67 20.51
C GLU A 70 -0.01 -10.84 21.08
N ILE A 71 0.18 -12.03 20.49
CA ILE A 71 -0.30 -13.29 21.06
C ILE A 71 0.84 -13.95 21.82
N LEU A 72 0.74 -13.88 23.14
CA LEU A 72 1.62 -14.59 24.06
C LEU A 72 1.25 -16.06 24.18
N LYS A 73 2.16 -16.85 24.75
CA LYS A 73 1.98 -18.30 24.94
C LYS A 73 0.70 -18.63 25.73
N ASP A 74 0.35 -17.83 26.73
CA ASP A 74 -0.84 -18.09 27.54
C ASP A 74 -2.14 -17.73 26.81
N THR A 75 -2.15 -16.63 26.05
CA THR A 75 -3.24 -16.31 25.12
C THR A 75 -3.45 -17.41 24.08
N ALA A 76 -2.36 -17.93 23.50
CA ALA A 76 -2.42 -19.04 22.55
C ALA A 76 -3.00 -20.33 23.19
N LYS A 77 -2.61 -20.66 24.43
CA LYS A 77 -3.22 -21.79 25.16
C LYS A 77 -4.72 -21.58 25.35
N LEU A 78 -5.15 -20.34 25.64
CA LEU A 78 -6.56 -20.01 25.83
C LEU A 78 -7.34 -20.16 24.52
N ILE A 79 -6.83 -19.63 23.40
CA ILE A 79 -7.41 -19.79 22.05
C ILE A 79 -7.62 -21.29 21.73
N LEU A 80 -6.64 -22.14 22.06
CA LEU A 80 -6.75 -23.58 21.86
C LEU A 80 -7.80 -24.22 22.76
N LYS A 81 -7.94 -23.75 24.01
CA LYS A 81 -8.92 -24.25 24.99
C LYS A 81 -10.36 -23.82 24.70
N LEU A 82 -10.58 -22.75 23.92
CA LEU A 82 -11.92 -22.35 23.49
C LEU A 82 -12.59 -23.57 22.86
N LYS A 83 -13.74 -24.00 23.39
CA LYS A 83 -14.45 -25.14 22.84
C LYS A 83 -14.91 -24.74 21.45
N ALA A 84 -14.38 -25.43 20.44
CA ALA A 84 -14.84 -25.28 19.08
C ALA A 84 -16.29 -25.73 19.03
N SER A 85 -17.20 -24.82 18.79
CA SER A 85 -18.62 -25.10 18.61
C SER A 85 -19.04 -24.51 17.26
N SER A 86 -19.89 -25.20 16.51
CA SER A 86 -20.29 -24.78 15.17
C SER A 86 -21.03 -23.44 15.16
N ASP A 87 -21.55 -23.02 16.32
CA ASP A 87 -22.26 -21.76 16.53
C ASP A 87 -21.32 -20.59 16.87
N LYS A 88 -20.00 -20.80 17.09
CA LYS A 88 -19.06 -19.69 17.36
C LYS A 88 -17.75 -19.80 16.57
N LYS A 89 -17.46 -18.76 15.79
CA LYS A 89 -16.21 -18.63 15.03
C LYS A 89 -15.32 -17.53 15.60
N LEU A 90 -14.03 -17.81 15.74
CA LEU A 90 -13.01 -16.83 16.15
C LEU A 90 -12.22 -16.32 14.94
N PHE A 91 -12.14 -15.00 14.82
CA PHE A 91 -11.25 -14.27 13.94
C PHE A 91 -10.28 -13.47 14.80
N ALA A 92 -9.13 -14.06 15.13
CA ALA A 92 -8.09 -13.40 15.91
C ALA A 92 -7.12 -12.68 14.98
N VAL A 93 -6.82 -11.41 15.26
CA VAL A 93 -5.83 -10.62 14.52
C VAL A 93 -4.73 -10.17 15.46
N CYS A 94 -3.48 -10.39 15.07
CA CYS A 94 -2.33 -9.87 15.80
C CYS A 94 -1.18 -9.38 14.92
N GLU A 95 -0.43 -8.40 15.40
CA GLU A 95 0.77 -7.92 14.71
C GLU A 95 1.99 -8.80 15.03
N LYS A 96 2.06 -9.34 16.25
CA LYS A 96 3.23 -10.10 16.73
C LYS A 96 2.85 -11.44 17.33
N ILE A 97 3.63 -12.46 16.99
CA ILE A 97 3.55 -13.78 17.60
C ILE A 97 4.89 -14.51 17.41
N ASN A 98 5.37 -15.18 18.46
CA ASN A 98 6.58 -15.99 18.37
C ASN A 98 6.37 -17.19 17.43
N ALA A 99 7.39 -17.52 16.61
CA ALA A 99 7.33 -18.62 15.64
C ALA A 99 6.97 -19.99 16.24
N MET A 100 7.46 -20.32 17.45
CA MET A 100 7.09 -21.57 18.13
C MET A 100 5.62 -21.58 18.55
N THR A 101 5.11 -20.45 19.06
CA THR A 101 3.69 -20.32 19.44
C THR A 101 2.79 -20.43 18.20
N LEU A 102 3.17 -19.76 17.11
CA LEU A 102 2.45 -19.79 15.83
C LEU A 102 2.35 -21.21 15.27
N LYS A 103 3.48 -21.91 15.18
CA LYS A 103 3.53 -23.31 14.71
C LYS A 103 2.72 -24.24 15.63
N GLY A 104 2.71 -23.96 16.93
CA GLY A 104 1.90 -24.69 17.89
C GLY A 104 0.39 -24.50 17.69
N LEU A 105 -0.05 -23.32 17.24
CA LEU A 105 -1.44 -23.05 16.87
C LEU A 105 -1.80 -23.73 15.55
N GLU A 106 -0.97 -23.60 14.52
CA GLU A 106 -1.13 -24.26 13.20
C GLU A 106 -1.30 -25.78 13.36
N ASN A 107 -0.40 -26.42 14.10
CA ASN A 107 -0.43 -27.88 14.33
C ASN A 107 -1.67 -28.37 15.09
N LYS A 108 -2.39 -27.47 15.76
CA LYS A 108 -3.58 -27.78 16.55
C LYS A 108 -4.88 -27.31 15.89
N GLY A 109 -4.84 -27.09 14.57
CA GLY A 109 -6.02 -26.80 13.76
C GLY A 109 -6.47 -25.35 13.78
N VAL A 110 -5.63 -24.40 14.24
CA VAL A 110 -5.89 -22.97 14.00
C VAL A 110 -5.42 -22.63 12.60
N LYS A 111 -6.32 -22.10 11.78
CA LYS A 111 -5.96 -21.69 10.43
C LYS A 111 -5.26 -20.34 10.46
N VAL A 112 -4.02 -20.32 9.99
CA VAL A 112 -3.16 -19.14 10.05
C VAL A 112 -3.03 -18.48 8.69
N TYR A 113 -3.25 -17.18 8.66
CA TYR A 113 -3.03 -16.30 7.52
C TYR A 113 -1.94 -15.30 7.89
N LYS A 114 -0.90 -15.21 7.06
CA LYS A 114 0.23 -14.30 7.28
C LYS A 114 0.21 -13.23 6.21
N GLU A 115 0.57 -12.01 6.58
CA GLU A 115 0.78 -10.99 5.57
C GLU A 115 1.90 -11.41 4.61
N ASP A 116 1.60 -11.32 3.33
CA ASP A 116 2.61 -11.42 2.28
C ASP A 116 2.41 -10.27 1.28
N LEU A 117 3.40 -10.09 0.41
CA LEU A 117 3.37 -9.00 -0.57
C LEU A 117 2.14 -9.06 -1.49
N ASN A 118 1.69 -10.26 -1.87
CA ASN A 118 0.52 -10.41 -2.74
C ASN A 118 -0.74 -9.98 -2.00
N PHE A 119 -0.85 -10.32 -0.72
CA PHE A 119 -1.97 -9.95 0.14
C PHE A 119 -1.98 -8.45 0.43
N VAL A 120 -0.83 -7.84 0.69
CA VAL A 120 -0.65 -6.38 0.79
C VAL A 120 -1.14 -5.68 -0.48
N ILE A 121 -0.70 -6.14 -1.66
CA ILE A 121 -1.10 -5.57 -2.95
C ILE A 121 -2.60 -5.77 -3.18
N ALA A 122 -3.16 -6.90 -2.79
CA ALA A 122 -4.60 -7.16 -2.87
C ALA A 122 -5.39 -6.23 -1.93
N GLY A 123 -4.92 -6.02 -0.70
CA GLY A 123 -5.49 -5.10 0.27
C GLY A 123 -5.52 -3.66 -0.26
N LEU A 124 -4.37 -3.18 -0.78
CA LEU A 124 -4.29 -1.86 -1.42
C LEU A 124 -5.25 -1.75 -2.62
N ASN A 125 -5.28 -2.75 -3.50
CA ASN A 125 -6.22 -2.76 -4.62
C ASN A 125 -7.68 -2.72 -4.18
N ASN A 126 -8.05 -3.51 -3.18
CA ASN A 126 -9.41 -3.56 -2.66
C ASN A 126 -9.81 -2.21 -2.04
N PHE A 127 -8.93 -1.64 -1.20
CA PHE A 127 -9.13 -0.33 -0.60
C PHE A 127 -9.34 0.76 -1.67
N PHE A 128 -8.45 0.82 -2.66
CA PHE A 128 -8.51 1.84 -3.72
C PHE A 128 -9.63 1.62 -4.75
N SER A 129 -10.14 0.40 -4.89
CA SER A 129 -11.28 0.10 -5.76
C SER A 129 -12.54 0.87 -5.34
N LYS A 130 -12.72 1.14 -4.04
CA LYS A 130 -13.84 1.93 -3.49
C LYS A 130 -13.85 3.38 -4.01
N TYR A 131 -12.70 3.87 -4.43
CA TYR A 131 -12.51 5.19 -4.99
C TYR A 131 -12.41 5.15 -6.53
N GLN A 132 -12.81 4.04 -7.17
CA GLN A 132 -12.70 3.81 -8.61
C GLN A 132 -11.26 3.82 -9.15
N PHE A 133 -10.25 3.67 -8.27
CA PHE A 133 -8.86 3.59 -8.67
C PHE A 133 -8.46 2.14 -8.94
N LYS A 134 -7.86 1.89 -10.11
CA LYS A 134 -7.21 0.62 -10.43
C LYS A 134 -5.72 0.71 -10.14
N PHE A 135 -5.26 0.01 -9.12
CA PHE A 135 -3.87 0.12 -8.67
C PHE A 135 -2.94 -0.81 -9.48
N ASP A 136 -1.86 -0.26 -10.03
CA ASP A 136 -0.89 -1.05 -10.80
C ASP A 136 -0.02 -1.88 -9.86
N LYS A 137 -0.08 -3.21 -9.96
CA LYS A 137 0.63 -4.14 -9.06
C LYS A 137 2.15 -3.90 -9.02
N LYS A 138 2.76 -3.48 -10.14
CA LYS A 138 4.22 -3.26 -10.20
C LYS A 138 4.60 -1.99 -9.44
N ILE A 139 3.83 -0.92 -9.59
CA ILE A 139 4.01 0.33 -8.86
C ILE A 139 3.73 0.11 -7.36
N ALA A 140 2.64 -0.59 -7.04
CA ALA A 140 2.29 -0.97 -5.67
C ALA A 140 3.45 -1.63 -4.92
N LYS A 141 4.10 -2.60 -5.58
CA LYS A 141 5.23 -3.34 -5.03
C LYS A 141 6.43 -2.44 -4.73
N GLU A 142 6.78 -1.55 -5.65
CA GLU A 142 7.92 -0.64 -5.45
C GLU A 142 7.62 0.41 -4.38
N ILE A 143 6.42 0.99 -4.36
CA ILE A 143 6.01 1.94 -3.29
C ILE A 143 6.05 1.23 -1.93
N TYR A 144 5.45 0.05 -1.81
CA TYR A 144 5.47 -0.71 -0.55
C TYR A 144 6.89 -1.04 -0.10
N SER A 145 7.78 -1.37 -1.04
CA SER A 145 9.20 -1.63 -0.75
C SER A 145 9.94 -0.38 -0.27
N GLY A 146 9.69 0.79 -0.87
CA GLY A 146 10.25 2.09 -0.47
C GLY A 146 9.60 2.68 0.79
N CYS A 147 8.42 2.19 1.17
CA CYS A 147 7.69 2.56 2.37
C CYS A 147 7.97 1.64 3.57
N ASP A 148 9.19 1.10 3.67
CA ASP A 148 9.62 0.17 4.73
C ASP A 148 8.70 -1.03 4.94
N LYS A 149 7.98 -1.44 3.89
CA LYS A 149 6.96 -2.51 3.95
C LYS A 149 5.90 -2.24 5.01
N ASN A 150 5.55 -0.97 5.23
CA ASN A 150 4.47 -0.57 6.11
C ASN A 150 3.20 -0.33 5.29
N TYR A 151 2.18 -1.19 5.47
CA TYR A 151 0.93 -1.11 4.74
C TYR A 151 0.17 0.20 5.02
N GLU A 152 0.05 0.59 6.29
CA GLU A 152 -0.68 1.79 6.69
C GLU A 152 -0.01 3.04 6.13
N TRP A 153 1.32 3.12 6.22
CA TRP A 153 2.05 4.24 5.64
C TRP A 153 1.93 4.28 4.12
N THR A 154 2.08 3.13 3.44
CA THR A 154 1.91 3.01 1.99
C THR A 154 0.50 3.46 1.55
N LYS A 155 -0.54 2.99 2.24
CA LYS A 155 -1.94 3.37 2.00
C LYS A 155 -2.13 4.88 2.16
N ASN A 156 -1.57 5.47 3.21
CA ASN A 156 -1.70 6.90 3.49
C ASN A 156 -0.94 7.77 2.48
N GLU A 157 0.27 7.39 2.08
CA GLU A 157 1.00 8.10 1.02
C GLU A 157 0.25 8.05 -0.31
N LEU A 158 -0.29 6.89 -0.65
CA LEU A 158 -1.15 6.75 -1.82
C LEU A 158 -2.40 7.61 -1.70
N LEU A 159 -3.10 7.62 -0.57
CA LEU A 159 -4.28 8.47 -0.35
C LEU A 159 -3.98 9.96 -0.52
N LYS A 160 -2.84 10.45 -0.02
CA LYS A 160 -2.40 11.84 -0.22
C LYS A 160 -2.26 12.17 -1.70
N ILE A 161 -1.67 11.25 -2.47
CA ILE A 161 -1.51 11.38 -3.92
C ILE A 161 -2.89 11.32 -4.61
N PHE A 162 -3.76 10.41 -4.17
CA PHE A 162 -5.09 10.18 -4.76
C PHE A 162 -6.07 11.34 -4.53
N LEU A 163 -6.02 11.96 -3.34
CA LEU A 163 -6.93 13.03 -2.94
C LEU A 163 -6.39 14.43 -3.27
N GLY A 164 -5.13 14.55 -3.69
CA GLY A 164 -4.50 15.84 -3.99
C GLY A 164 -4.22 16.63 -2.71
N SER A 165 -3.24 16.20 -1.92
CA SER A 165 -2.76 16.98 -0.77
C SER A 165 -1.83 18.10 -1.22
N GLU A 166 -1.98 19.31 -0.68
CA GLU A 166 -0.95 20.35 -0.77
C GLU A 166 0.38 19.79 -0.24
N SER A 167 1.43 19.93 -1.04
CA SER A 167 2.78 19.61 -0.59
C SER A 167 3.22 20.63 0.46
N SER A 168 3.47 20.20 1.70
CA SER A 168 4.07 21.07 2.72
C SER A 168 5.57 21.28 2.51
N LEU A 169 6.16 20.69 1.45
CA LEU A 169 7.56 20.89 1.12
C LEU A 169 7.74 22.28 0.49
N SER A 170 8.69 23.04 1.02
CA SER A 170 9.19 24.26 0.38
C SER A 170 9.95 23.86 -0.88
N GLU A 171 9.22 23.79 -2.00
CA GLU A 171 9.75 23.38 -3.29
C GLU A 171 10.26 24.59 -4.06
N SER A 172 11.51 24.54 -4.52
CA SER A 172 12.05 25.58 -5.38
C SER A 172 11.47 25.45 -6.79
N ARG A 173 11.20 26.58 -7.47
CA ARG A 173 10.63 26.62 -8.82
C ARG A 173 11.40 25.73 -9.82
N LYS A 174 12.72 25.63 -9.66
CA LYS A 174 13.59 24.76 -10.47
C LYS A 174 13.23 23.27 -10.39
N ILE A 175 12.77 22.78 -9.24
CA ILE A 175 12.35 21.38 -9.07
C ILE A 175 11.07 21.09 -9.87
N TRP A 176 10.15 22.06 -9.92
CA TRP A 176 8.95 21.96 -10.77
C TRP A 176 9.30 21.99 -12.26
N ASP A 177 10.24 22.84 -12.64
CA ASP A 177 10.67 22.97 -14.03
C ASP A 177 11.24 21.65 -14.56
N ILE A 178 11.96 20.85 -13.76
CA ILE A 178 12.42 19.51 -14.17
C ILE A 178 11.25 18.61 -14.57
N SER A 179 10.25 18.52 -13.71
CA SER A 179 9.06 17.69 -13.94
C SER A 179 8.28 18.18 -15.16
N LYS A 180 8.08 19.50 -15.26
CA LYS A 180 7.44 20.15 -16.41
C LYS A 180 8.16 19.83 -17.72
N TYR A 181 9.49 19.98 -17.77
CA TYR A 181 10.29 19.71 -18.97
C TYR A 181 10.15 18.25 -19.41
N PHE A 182 10.12 17.32 -18.45
CA PHE A 182 9.86 15.92 -18.73
C PHE A 182 8.50 15.73 -19.41
N PHE A 183 7.40 16.24 -18.83
CA PHE A 183 6.05 16.10 -19.43
C PHE A 183 5.87 16.84 -20.76
N GLU A 184 6.60 17.92 -21.00
CA GLU A 184 6.65 18.57 -22.31
C GLU A 184 7.39 17.74 -23.38
N GLY A 185 8.07 16.66 -22.97
CA GLY A 185 8.89 15.83 -23.84
C GLY A 185 10.18 16.51 -24.28
N GLN A 186 10.69 17.45 -23.49
CA GLN A 186 11.91 18.17 -23.84
C GLN A 186 13.15 17.27 -23.75
N SER A 187 14.04 17.45 -24.71
CA SER A 187 15.38 16.87 -24.68
C SER A 187 16.32 17.79 -23.88
N VAL A 188 16.85 17.31 -22.77
CA VAL A 188 17.85 18.05 -21.98
C VAL A 188 19.19 17.34 -22.12
N GLN A 189 20.12 17.98 -22.83
CA GLN A 189 21.46 17.41 -23.08
C GLN A 189 22.40 17.67 -21.91
N ASP A 190 22.29 18.84 -21.28
CA ASP A 190 23.06 19.22 -20.12
C ASP A 190 22.15 19.30 -18.89
N ILE A 191 22.24 18.29 -18.02
CA ILE A 191 21.44 18.23 -16.79
C ILE A 191 21.90 19.25 -15.72
N SER A 192 23.07 19.88 -15.90
CA SER A 192 23.57 20.90 -14.98
C SER A 192 22.75 22.19 -15.02
N ILE A 193 21.97 22.43 -16.07
CA ILE A 193 21.10 23.61 -16.22
C ILE A 193 20.09 23.76 -15.09
N PHE A 194 19.72 22.64 -14.45
CA PHE A 194 18.75 22.65 -13.37
C PHE A 194 19.35 23.12 -12.04
N ASN A 195 20.69 23.10 -11.92
CA ASN A 195 21.43 23.54 -10.73
C ASN A 195 20.80 23.04 -9.41
N VAL A 196 20.43 21.75 -9.40
CA VAL A 196 19.90 21.07 -8.22
C VAL A 196 21.08 20.68 -7.36
N LYS A 197 21.05 21.06 -6.09
CA LYS A 197 22.11 20.69 -5.16
C LYS A 197 21.88 19.27 -4.62
N PRO A 198 22.93 18.54 -4.23
CA PRO A 198 22.78 17.17 -3.74
C PRO A 198 21.84 17.06 -2.54
N GLU A 199 21.84 18.05 -1.64
CA GLU A 199 20.93 18.13 -0.50
C GLU A 199 19.44 18.27 -0.89
N GLU A 200 19.13 18.70 -2.12
CA GLU A 200 17.76 18.83 -2.62
C GLU A 200 17.25 17.54 -3.27
N VAL A 201 18.05 16.48 -3.35
CA VAL A 201 17.69 15.26 -4.10
C VAL A 201 16.44 14.57 -3.54
N PHE A 202 16.25 14.57 -2.22
CA PHE A 202 15.05 14.02 -1.60
C PHE A 202 13.81 14.83 -1.97
N VAL A 203 13.91 16.16 -1.97
CA VAL A 203 12.82 17.05 -2.39
C VAL A 203 12.47 16.80 -3.86
N LEU A 204 13.49 16.68 -4.73
CA LEU A 204 13.28 16.34 -6.13
C LEU A 204 12.58 14.99 -6.30
N ILE A 205 13.01 13.95 -5.60
CA ILE A 205 12.40 12.62 -5.63
C ILE A 205 10.94 12.68 -5.20
N GLU A 206 10.62 13.36 -4.10
CA GLU A 206 9.24 13.51 -3.62
C GLU A 206 8.34 14.22 -4.65
N VAL A 207 8.83 15.31 -5.25
CA VAL A 207 8.09 16.04 -6.28
C VAL A 207 7.84 15.16 -7.51
N LEU A 208 8.90 14.49 -8.00
CA LEU A 208 8.80 13.62 -9.15
C LEU A 208 7.86 12.45 -8.90
N LYS A 209 7.90 11.81 -7.72
CA LYS A 209 6.95 10.73 -7.39
C LYS A 209 5.51 11.20 -7.55
N LYS A 210 5.17 12.35 -6.96
CA LYS A 210 3.80 12.91 -7.01
C LYS A 210 3.41 13.21 -8.46
N ASP A 211 4.24 13.92 -9.20
CA ASP A 211 3.93 14.35 -10.56
C ASP A 211 3.87 13.15 -11.55
N LEU A 212 4.78 12.19 -11.42
CA LEU A 212 4.82 10.99 -12.25
C LEU A 212 3.65 10.04 -11.94
N LEU A 213 3.24 9.90 -10.67
CA LEU A 213 2.02 9.18 -10.31
C LEU A 213 0.79 9.86 -10.90
N LEU A 214 0.69 11.18 -10.73
CA LEU A 214 -0.36 12.01 -11.32
C LEU A 214 -0.49 11.75 -12.83
N GLY A 215 0.62 11.86 -13.56
CA GLY A 215 0.63 11.62 -15.00
C GLY A 215 0.36 10.18 -15.40
N TYR A 216 0.98 9.21 -14.72
CA TYR A 216 0.80 7.79 -15.04
C TYR A 216 -0.67 7.38 -14.94
N PHE A 217 -1.32 7.69 -13.81
CA PHE A 217 -2.69 7.25 -13.56
C PHE A 217 -3.70 8.04 -14.41
N ASN A 218 -3.52 9.35 -14.58
CA ASN A 218 -4.46 10.15 -15.39
C ASN A 218 -4.45 9.77 -16.86
N LEU A 219 -3.29 9.45 -17.42
CA LEU A 219 -3.20 9.06 -18.83
C LEU A 219 -3.60 7.59 -19.05
N LYS A 220 -3.29 6.70 -18.10
CA LYS A 220 -3.59 5.26 -18.24
C LYS A 220 -5.04 4.93 -17.91
N TYR A 221 -5.65 5.64 -16.97
CA TYR A 221 -6.98 5.31 -16.44
C TYR A 221 -7.99 6.47 -16.53
N SER A 222 -7.66 7.53 -17.28
CA SER A 222 -8.52 8.68 -17.58
C SER A 222 -8.91 9.53 -16.36
N ASN A 223 -8.08 10.54 -16.05
CA ASN A 223 -8.37 11.66 -15.14
C ASN A 223 -8.92 11.27 -13.74
N LEU A 224 -8.33 10.27 -13.11
CA LEU A 224 -8.73 9.83 -11.77
C LEU A 224 -8.17 10.73 -10.65
N LEU A 225 -7.02 11.37 -10.89
CA LEU A 225 -6.27 12.15 -9.93
C LEU A 225 -6.44 13.65 -10.14
N LYS A 226 -6.62 14.39 -9.05
CA LYS A 226 -6.68 15.85 -9.06
C LYS A 226 -5.26 16.44 -9.02
N SER A 227 -5.02 17.47 -9.82
CA SER A 227 -3.79 18.26 -9.76
C SER A 227 -3.70 19.03 -8.44
N ASP A 228 -2.47 19.31 -8.02
CA ASP A 228 -2.19 20.23 -6.91
C ASP A 228 -2.70 21.64 -7.28
N PRO A 229 -3.56 22.28 -6.45
CA PRO A 229 -4.05 23.63 -6.70
C PRO A 229 -2.94 24.66 -6.91
N GLY A 230 -1.79 24.48 -6.25
CA GLY A 230 -0.62 25.35 -6.38
C GLY A 230 0.19 25.13 -7.67
N LYS A 231 -0.10 24.06 -8.43
CA LYS A 231 0.61 23.69 -9.66
C LYS A 231 -0.34 23.61 -10.85
N ALA A 232 -0.97 24.72 -11.20
CA ALA A 232 -1.85 24.82 -12.39
C ALA A 232 -1.20 24.32 -13.69
N TRP A 233 0.14 24.34 -13.76
CA TRP A 233 0.91 23.79 -14.87
C TRP A 233 0.70 22.28 -15.03
N GLN A 234 0.48 21.51 -13.96
CA GLN A 234 0.26 20.06 -14.03
C GLN A 234 -0.93 19.73 -14.94
N VAL A 235 -2.06 20.43 -14.80
CA VAL A 235 -3.23 20.21 -15.67
C VAL A 235 -2.84 20.39 -17.13
N LYS A 236 -2.16 21.49 -17.46
CA LYS A 236 -1.76 21.80 -18.84
C LYS A 236 -0.73 20.80 -19.38
N HIS A 237 0.34 20.52 -18.65
CA HIS A 237 1.47 19.76 -19.21
C HIS A 237 1.31 18.25 -19.07
N ILE A 238 0.57 17.77 -18.05
CA ILE A 238 0.32 16.34 -17.88
C ILE A 238 -0.82 15.87 -18.79
N GLN A 239 -1.93 16.62 -18.92
CA GLN A 239 -3.03 16.21 -19.80
C GLN A 239 -2.63 16.23 -21.28
N TYR A 240 -1.80 17.20 -21.67
CA TYR A 240 -1.30 17.34 -23.04
C TYR A 240 0.15 16.86 -23.20
N THR A 241 0.60 15.96 -22.33
CA THR A 241 1.98 15.45 -22.37
C THR A 241 2.28 14.76 -23.70
N LYS A 242 3.52 14.89 -24.16
CA LYS A 242 4.04 14.10 -25.29
C LYS A 242 4.64 12.77 -24.84
N VAL A 243 4.77 12.56 -23.54
CA VAL A 243 5.36 11.36 -22.95
C VAL A 243 4.31 10.28 -22.78
N THR A 244 4.61 9.07 -23.25
CA THR A 244 3.69 7.93 -23.14
C THR A 244 3.53 7.47 -21.68
N PRO A 245 2.37 6.88 -21.31
CA PRO A 245 2.18 6.29 -19.97
C PRO A 245 3.22 5.22 -19.63
N LYS A 246 3.68 4.47 -20.66
CA LYS A 246 4.74 3.47 -20.50
C LYS A 246 6.04 4.11 -20.02
N ARG A 247 6.49 5.18 -20.68
CA ARG A 247 7.71 5.91 -20.32
C ARG A 247 7.58 6.55 -18.94
N ILE A 248 6.45 7.16 -18.63
CA ILE A 248 6.19 7.73 -17.29
C ILE A 248 6.31 6.63 -16.22
N GLY A 249 5.74 5.45 -16.47
CA GLY A 249 5.82 4.31 -15.56
C GLY A 249 7.26 3.79 -15.37
N GLU A 250 8.06 3.73 -16.43
CA GLU A 250 9.47 3.33 -16.34
C GLU A 250 10.30 4.31 -15.51
N VAL A 251 10.13 5.61 -15.74
CA VAL A 251 10.78 6.67 -14.96
C VAL A 251 10.34 6.62 -13.50
N LEU A 252 9.04 6.52 -13.24
CA LEU A 252 8.48 6.41 -11.89
C LEU A 252 9.08 5.24 -11.11
N LEU A 253 9.13 4.04 -11.72
CA LEU A 253 9.74 2.87 -11.09
C LEU A 253 11.21 3.10 -10.77
N ARG A 254 11.95 3.80 -11.64
CA ARG A 254 13.34 4.12 -11.37
C ARG A 254 13.50 5.13 -10.24
N VAL A 255 12.68 6.18 -10.20
CA VAL A 255 12.66 7.17 -9.10
C VAL A 255 12.40 6.48 -7.76
N LEU A 256 11.39 5.60 -7.68
CA LEU A 256 11.08 4.82 -6.48
C LEU A 256 12.25 3.92 -6.04
N LYS A 257 12.91 3.25 -7.00
CA LYS A 257 14.09 2.43 -6.70
C LYS A 257 15.25 3.27 -6.21
N THR A 258 15.51 4.42 -6.83
CA THR A 258 16.58 5.32 -6.41
C THR A 258 16.34 5.83 -4.98
N GLU A 259 15.11 6.18 -4.63
CA GLU A 259 14.75 6.55 -3.26
C GLU A 259 15.08 5.45 -2.26
N GLY A 260 14.68 4.20 -2.54
CA GLY A 260 14.98 3.06 -1.68
C GLY A 260 16.48 2.84 -1.49
N GLN A 261 17.25 2.93 -2.59
CA GLN A 261 18.72 2.81 -2.58
C GLN A 261 19.38 3.95 -1.79
N LEU A 262 18.86 5.18 -1.91
CA LEU A 262 19.36 6.34 -1.19
C LEU A 262 19.08 6.22 0.32
N LYS A 263 17.86 5.85 0.70
CA LYS A 263 17.47 5.61 2.11
C LYS A 263 18.29 4.50 2.76
N SER A 264 18.65 3.47 2.00
CA SER A 264 19.49 2.36 2.49
C SER A 264 21.00 2.67 2.47
N GLY A 265 21.41 3.87 2.04
CA GLY A 265 22.83 4.25 1.93
C GLY A 265 23.60 3.56 0.80
N LEU A 266 22.90 2.92 -0.16
CA LEU A 266 23.51 2.27 -1.33
C LEU A 266 23.89 3.27 -2.43
N LEU A 267 23.29 4.46 -2.42
CA LEU A 267 23.62 5.56 -3.32
C LEU A 267 23.91 6.83 -2.52
N SER A 268 24.84 7.64 -3.01
CA SER A 268 25.06 9.01 -2.52
C SER A 268 23.96 9.94 -3.07
N ASN A 269 23.87 11.15 -2.50
CA ASN A 269 22.99 12.20 -3.02
C ASN A 269 23.35 12.56 -4.48
N ASP A 270 24.65 12.69 -4.77
CA ASP A 270 25.17 13.04 -6.11
C ASP A 270 24.84 11.97 -7.15
N ASP A 271 25.06 10.70 -6.80
CA ASP A 271 24.76 9.58 -7.70
C ASP A 271 23.26 9.46 -7.94
N SER A 272 22.45 9.65 -6.88
CA SER A 272 21.00 9.62 -6.96
C SER A 272 20.46 10.73 -7.86
N LEU A 273 21.00 11.95 -7.72
CA LEU A 273 20.61 13.09 -8.54
C LEU A 273 20.92 12.86 -10.01
N ASN A 274 22.17 12.48 -10.31
CA ASN A 274 22.60 12.19 -11.68
C ASN A 274 21.76 11.08 -12.31
N LEU A 275 21.47 10.03 -11.53
CA LEU A 275 20.69 8.90 -11.99
C LEU A 275 19.23 9.28 -12.31
N VAL A 276 18.58 10.06 -11.45
CA VAL A 276 17.21 10.55 -11.67
C VAL A 276 17.14 11.44 -12.90
N LEU A 277 18.02 12.44 -13.01
CA LEU A 277 18.02 13.38 -14.14
C LEU A 277 18.34 12.68 -15.45
N LYS A 278 19.33 11.78 -15.48
CA LYS A 278 19.60 10.95 -16.67
C LYS A 278 18.40 10.10 -17.03
N THR A 279 17.73 9.49 -16.06
CA THR A 279 16.54 8.66 -16.31
C THR A 279 15.40 9.48 -16.92
N LEU A 280 15.19 10.73 -16.51
CA LEU A 280 14.16 11.58 -17.10
C LEU A 280 14.45 11.84 -18.59
N PHE A 281 15.70 12.16 -18.94
CA PHE A 281 16.05 12.72 -20.25
C PHE A 281 16.84 11.78 -21.19
N SER A 282 17.11 10.53 -20.79
CA SER A 282 17.95 9.56 -21.52
C SER A 282 17.43 9.16 -22.90
N ASP A 283 16.11 9.20 -23.11
CA ASP A 283 15.46 8.64 -24.31
C ASP A 283 15.10 9.72 -25.33
N SER A 284 15.64 10.93 -25.19
CA SER A 284 15.31 12.06 -26.07
C SER A 284 16.02 12.03 -27.43
N LYS A 285 16.72 10.93 -27.76
CA LYS A 285 17.12 10.63 -29.14
C LYS A 285 16.01 9.78 -29.77
N SER A 286 15.38 10.32 -30.81
CA SER A 286 14.36 9.73 -31.71
C SER A 286 12.88 9.90 -31.32
N TYR A 287 12.28 10.97 -31.82
CA TYR A 287 11.25 10.90 -32.86
C TYR A 287 11.53 11.98 -33.92
#